data_AF-F2CXR5-F1
#
_entry.id   AF-F2CXR5-F1
#
_cell.length_a   1.000
_cell.length_b   1.000
_cell.length_c   1.000
_cell.angle_alpha   90.00
_cell.angle_beta   90.00
_cell.angle_gamma   90.00
#
_symmetry.space_group_name_H-M   'P 1'
#
loop_
_entity.id
_entity.type
_entity.pdbx_description
1 polymer ?
#
loop_
_entity_poly.entity_id
_entity_poly.type
_entity_poly.pdbx_seq_one_letter_code
_entity_poly.pdbx_strand_id
1 'polypeptide(L)'
;LTLQALCIPILFAYPYMTYLSGPALSIVLSIASVLKNNIAVTIITGLFILQNNAVSQDQRGAANGLAMTGMSLFKAVAPAGAGIMFSWAQKRQHTFFFPGDHMVFFVLNMIELIGLVLTFKPFLAVPEQYARN
;
A
#
# COMPACT_ATOMS: atom_id res chain seq x y z
N LEU A 1 -9.44 2.60 -6.91
CA LEU A 1 -8.66 3.22 -5.81
C LEU A 1 -9.34 3.09 -4.45
N THR A 2 -10.68 3.11 -4.39
CA THR A 2 -11.46 2.82 -3.16
C THR A 2 -11.14 1.47 -2.49
N LEU A 3 -10.63 0.49 -3.26
CA LEU A 3 -10.16 -0.80 -2.74
C LEU A 3 -9.02 -0.66 -1.71
N GLN A 4 -8.28 0.46 -1.71
CA GLN A 4 -7.23 0.71 -0.72
C GLN A 4 -7.78 0.80 0.71
N ALA A 5 -9.04 1.22 0.88
CA ALA A 5 -9.71 1.22 2.18
C ALA A 5 -9.84 -0.20 2.76
N LEU A 6 -9.85 -1.25 1.93
CA LEU A 6 -9.89 -2.65 2.39
C LEU A 6 -8.55 -3.13 2.93
N CYS A 7 -7.42 -2.51 2.55
CA CYS A 7 -6.10 -2.85 3.09
C CYS A 7 -5.92 -2.43 4.54
N ILE A 8 -6.61 -1.35 4.97
CA ILE A 8 -6.53 -0.78 6.32
C ILE A 8 -7.00 -1.79 7.40
N PRO A 9 -8.23 -2.35 7.36
CA PRO A 9 -8.66 -3.32 8.36
C PRO A 9 -7.82 -4.60 8.33
N ILE A 10 -7.32 -5.02 7.15
CA ILE A 10 -6.43 -6.18 7.03
C ILE A 10 -5.11 -5.90 7.77
N LEU A 11 -4.46 -4.75 7.52
CA LEU A 11 -3.23 -4.34 8.21
C LEU A 11 -3.42 -4.20 9.71
N PHE A 12 -4.55 -3.63 10.13
CA PHE A 12 -4.90 -3.51 11.54
C PHE A 12 -5.04 -4.88 12.23
N ALA A 13 -5.49 -5.91 11.51
CA ALA A 13 -5.68 -7.26 12.06
C ALA A 13 -4.36 -8.06 12.21
N TYR A 14 -3.31 -7.77 11.44
CA TYR A 14 -2.06 -8.56 11.44
C TYR A 14 -1.41 -8.76 12.82
N PRO A 15 -1.26 -7.72 13.68
CA PRO A 15 -0.71 -7.92 15.01
C PRO A 15 -1.49 -8.93 15.85
N TYR A 16 -2.80 -9.01 15.67
CA TYR A 16 -3.68 -9.93 16.40
C TYR A 16 -3.63 -11.37 15.85
N MET A 17 -3.12 -11.58 14.63
CA MET A 17 -2.94 -12.94 14.10
C MET A 17 -1.93 -13.74 14.93
N THR A 18 -1.06 -13.07 15.69
CA THR A 18 -0.08 -13.70 16.60
C THR A 18 -0.72 -14.51 17.73
N TYR A 19 -2.02 -14.33 18.01
CA TYR A 19 -2.77 -15.18 18.95
C TYR A 19 -3.10 -16.57 18.38
N LEU A 20 -2.89 -16.78 17.07
CA LEU A 20 -3.02 -18.08 16.43
C LEU A 20 -1.67 -18.80 16.38
N SER A 21 -1.69 -20.13 16.43
CA SER A 21 -0.48 -20.96 16.33
C SER A 21 -0.64 -22.10 15.33
N GLY A 22 0.47 -22.59 14.78
CA GLY A 22 0.49 -23.77 13.92
C GLY A 22 -0.24 -23.56 12.58
N PRO A 23 -0.97 -24.57 12.06
CA PRO A 23 -1.61 -24.49 10.74
C PRO A 23 -2.60 -23.33 10.58
N ALA A 24 -3.32 -22.98 11.65
CA ALA A 24 -4.30 -21.89 11.62
C ALA A 24 -3.66 -20.53 11.30
N LEU A 25 -2.49 -20.24 11.89
CA LEU A 25 -1.73 -19.02 11.59
C LEU A 25 -1.32 -18.98 10.11
N SER A 26 -0.78 -20.08 9.59
CA SER A 26 -0.34 -20.17 8.19
C SER A 26 -1.48 -19.95 7.20
N ILE A 27 -2.65 -20.57 7.46
CA ILE A 27 -3.85 -20.40 6.64
C ILE A 27 -4.33 -18.94 6.66
N VAL A 28 -4.48 -18.35 7.84
CA VAL A 28 -4.98 -16.97 7.98
C VAL A 28 -4.01 -15.97 7.33
N LEU A 29 -2.71 -16.12 7.56
CA LEU A 29 -1.69 -15.28 6.91
C LEU A 29 -1.70 -15.43 5.39
N SER A 30 -1.88 -16.65 4.87
CA SER A 30 -1.95 -16.91 3.43
C SER A 30 -3.16 -16.23 2.81
N ILE A 31 -4.34 -16.38 3.42
CA ILE A 31 -5.58 -15.73 2.96
C ILE A 31 -5.40 -14.20 2.98
N ALA A 32 -4.91 -13.64 4.09
CA ALA A 32 -4.66 -12.20 4.21
C ALA A 32 -3.68 -11.69 3.15
N SER A 33 -2.60 -12.45 2.91
CA SER A 33 -1.58 -12.10 1.92
C SER A 33 -2.11 -12.15 0.49
N VAL A 34 -2.90 -13.17 0.15
CA VAL A 34 -3.54 -13.29 -1.17
C VAL A 34 -4.51 -12.14 -1.40
N LEU A 35 -5.34 -11.80 -0.41
CA LEU A 35 -6.26 -10.65 -0.52
C LEU A 35 -5.50 -9.34 -0.71
N LYS A 36 -4.48 -9.06 0.13
CA LYS A 36 -3.61 -7.88 0.01
C LYS A 36 -2.96 -7.79 -1.37
N ASN A 37 -2.42 -8.88 -1.88
CA ASN A 37 -1.75 -8.91 -3.18
C ASN A 37 -2.73 -8.65 -4.34
N ASN A 38 -3.92 -9.25 -4.32
CA ASN A 38 -4.93 -9.01 -5.35
C ASN A 38 -5.40 -7.54 -5.36
N ILE A 39 -5.61 -6.95 -4.19
CA ILE A 39 -5.97 -5.53 -4.07
C ILE A 39 -4.82 -4.66 -4.61
N ALA A 40 -3.57 -4.94 -4.23
CA ALA A 40 -2.41 -4.19 -4.70
C ALA A 40 -2.25 -4.25 -6.22
N VAL A 41 -2.35 -5.44 -6.82
CA VAL A 41 -2.30 -5.63 -8.28
C VAL A 41 -3.42 -4.83 -8.96
N THR A 42 -4.66 -4.89 -8.43
CA THR A 42 -5.80 -4.14 -8.99
C THR A 42 -5.56 -2.62 -8.95
N ILE A 43 -5.01 -2.10 -7.85
CA ILE A 43 -4.68 -0.67 -7.71
C ILE A 43 -3.60 -0.27 -8.73
N ILE A 44 -2.52 -1.05 -8.82
CA ILE A 44 -1.41 -0.79 -9.75
C ILE A 44 -1.92 -0.79 -11.19
N THR A 45 -2.71 -1.80 -11.59
CA THR A 45 -3.33 -1.86 -12.91
C THR A 45 -4.22 -0.64 -13.19
N GLY A 46 -5.06 -0.25 -12.22
CA GLY A 46 -5.90 0.94 -12.35
C GLY A 46 -5.09 2.23 -12.53
N LEU A 47 -3.98 2.39 -11.80
CA LEU A 47 -3.07 3.53 -11.93
C LEU A 47 -2.40 3.57 -13.31
N PHE A 48 -1.95 2.43 -13.84
CA PHE A 48 -1.41 2.36 -15.19
C PHE A 48 -2.44 2.77 -16.25
N ILE A 49 -3.70 2.35 -16.10
CA ILE A 49 -4.77 2.76 -17.03
C ILE A 49 -4.96 4.29 -16.98
N LEU A 50 -5.06 4.85 -15.77
CA LEU A 50 -5.22 6.30 -15.59
C LEU A 50 -4.03 7.08 -16.17
N GLN A 51 -2.80 6.62 -15.92
CA GLN A 51 -1.60 7.25 -16.46
C GLN A 51 -1.58 7.23 -17.99
N ASN A 52 -1.88 6.09 -18.61
CA ASN A 52 -1.91 5.98 -20.06
C ASN A 52 -3.04 6.80 -20.69
N ASN A 53 -4.15 7.03 -19.97
CA ASN A 53 -5.23 7.89 -20.43
C ASN A 53 -4.95 9.38 -20.23
N ALA A 54 -4.06 9.75 -19.30
CA ALA A 54 -3.70 11.13 -19.03
C ALA A 54 -2.67 11.72 -20.02
N VAL A 55 -2.04 10.88 -20.85
CA VAL A 55 -1.00 11.28 -21.80
C VAL A 55 -1.35 10.85 -23.22
N SER A 56 -0.82 11.55 -24.23
CA SER A 56 -0.97 11.15 -25.63
C SER A 56 -0.25 9.82 -25.91
N GLN A 57 -0.75 9.06 -26.89
CA GLN A 57 -0.28 7.71 -27.20
C GLN A 57 1.24 7.64 -27.47
N ASP A 58 1.79 8.64 -28.14
CA ASP A 58 3.22 8.78 -28.46
C ASP A 58 4.10 8.99 -27.21
N GLN A 59 3.52 9.53 -26.12
CA GLN A 59 4.23 9.83 -24.87
C GLN A 59 4.05 8.74 -23.80
N ARG A 60 3.18 7.74 -24.01
CA ARG A 60 2.93 6.67 -23.03
C ARG A 60 4.19 5.92 -22.60
N GLY A 61 5.11 5.69 -23.54
CA GLY A 61 6.40 5.05 -23.23
C GLY A 61 7.24 5.87 -22.25
N ALA A 62 7.36 7.18 -22.48
CA ALA A 62 8.10 8.08 -21.60
C ALA A 62 7.41 8.21 -20.22
N ALA A 63 6.08 8.33 -20.20
CA ALA A 63 5.30 8.40 -18.96
C ALA A 63 5.48 7.12 -18.12
N ASN A 64 5.28 5.94 -18.71
CA ASN A 64 5.46 4.66 -18.01
C ASN A 64 6.92 4.47 -17.55
N GLY A 65 7.90 4.89 -18.35
CA GLY A 65 9.32 4.86 -17.97
C GLY A 65 9.61 5.73 -16.74
N LEU A 66 9.06 6.94 -16.67
CA LEU A 66 9.18 7.82 -15.50
C LEU A 66 8.50 7.22 -14.26
N ALA A 67 7.29 6.69 -14.40
CA ALA A 67 6.59 6.04 -13.29
C ALA A 67 7.36 4.82 -12.76
N MET A 68 7.89 3.98 -13.65
CA MET A 68 8.71 2.82 -13.27
C MET A 68 10.03 3.24 -12.60
N THR A 69 10.64 4.33 -13.03
CA THR A 69 11.84 4.89 -12.39
C THR A 69 11.53 5.37 -10.97
N GLY A 70 10.45 6.13 -10.78
CA GLY A 70 10.01 6.53 -9.44
C GLY A 70 9.74 5.33 -8.54
N MET A 71 8.97 4.35 -9.04
CA MET A 71 8.66 3.13 -8.29
C MET A 71 9.91 2.35 -7.89
N SER A 72 10.88 2.18 -8.80
CA SER A 72 12.10 1.41 -8.51
C SER A 72 12.97 2.11 -7.47
N LEU A 73 13.06 3.44 -7.51
CA LEU A 73 13.75 4.22 -6.47
C LEU A 73 13.13 4.01 -5.09
N PHE A 74 11.80 4.11 -4.97
CA PHE A 74 11.11 3.82 -3.71
C PHE A 74 11.31 2.38 -3.24
N LYS A 75 11.25 1.41 -4.17
CA LYS A 75 11.53 0.00 -3.85
C LYS A 75 12.97 -0.23 -3.41
N ALA A 76 13.93 0.54 -3.91
CA ALA A 76 15.33 0.43 -3.52
C ALA A 76 15.56 0.91 -2.07
N VAL A 77 14.89 1.99 -1.64
CA VAL A 77 15.04 2.53 -0.28
C VAL A 77 14.08 1.90 0.74
N ALA A 78 12.99 1.28 0.28
CA ALA A 78 11.97 0.69 1.15
C ALA A 78 12.53 -0.32 2.17
N PRO A 79 13.45 -1.25 1.82
CA PRO A 79 14.02 -2.18 2.81
C PRO A 79 14.77 -1.47 3.94
N ALA A 80 15.51 -0.39 3.64
CA ALA A 80 16.22 0.38 4.66
C ALA A 80 15.23 1.09 5.61
N GLY A 81 14.19 1.73 5.05
CA GLY A 81 13.12 2.34 5.85
C GLY A 81 12.38 1.32 6.72
N ALA A 82 12.03 0.17 6.15
CA ALA A 82 11.41 -0.94 6.88
C ALA A 82 12.31 -1.45 8.01
N GLY A 83 13.62 -1.60 7.76
CA GLY A 83 14.60 -2.02 8.76
C GLY A 83 14.69 -1.04 9.93
N ILE A 84 14.77 0.27 9.66
CA ILE A 84 14.80 1.31 10.71
C ILE A 84 13.51 1.26 11.55
N MET A 85 12.34 1.19 10.90
CA MET A 85 11.07 1.08 11.61
C MET A 85 10.99 -0.19 12.46
N PHE A 86 11.45 -1.32 11.92
CA PHE A 86 11.45 -2.59 12.62
C PHE A 86 12.39 -2.57 13.84
N SER A 87 13.62 -2.05 13.70
CA SER A 87 14.54 -1.87 14.83
C SER A 87 13.95 -0.95 15.92
N TRP A 88 13.26 0.12 15.51
CA TRP A 88 12.57 1.01 16.44
C TRP A 88 11.42 0.32 17.19
N ALA A 89 10.62 -0.48 16.49
CA ALA A 89 9.55 -1.29 17.06
C ALA A 89 10.09 -2.33 18.06
N GLN A 90 11.16 -3.05 17.71
CA GLN A 90 11.80 -4.03 18.59
C GLN A 90 12.33 -3.42 19.91
N LYS A 91 12.73 -2.15 19.92
CA LYS A 91 13.15 -1.46 21.14
C LYS A 91 11.98 -1.08 22.09
N ARG A 92 10.72 -1.17 21.62
CA ARG A 92 9.51 -0.71 22.31
C ARG A 92 8.52 -1.82 22.70
N GLN A 93 9.00 -3.06 22.82
CA GLN A 93 8.15 -4.22 23.16
C GLN A 93 7.38 -4.06 24.49
N HIS A 94 7.92 -3.32 25.46
CA HIS A 94 7.33 -3.18 26.80
C HIS A 94 6.61 -1.83 27.04
N THR A 95 6.07 -1.22 25.98
CA THR A 95 5.34 0.06 26.09
C THR A 95 3.83 -0.15 26.15
N PHE A 96 3.12 0.70 26.90
CA PHE A 96 1.67 0.62 27.05
C PHE A 96 0.90 0.97 25.76
N PHE A 97 1.49 1.78 24.88
CA PHE A 97 0.85 2.29 23.67
C PHE A 97 1.58 1.77 22.42
N PHE A 98 0.91 0.93 21.63
CA PHE A 98 1.43 0.25 20.42
C PHE A 98 2.79 -0.46 20.64
N PRO A 99 2.81 -1.56 21.43
CA PRO A 99 4.03 -2.32 21.67
C PRO A 99 4.51 -3.04 20.42
N GLY A 100 5.83 -3.00 20.19
CA GLY A 100 6.49 -3.84 19.20
C GLY A 100 5.85 -3.73 17.81
N ASP A 101 5.40 -4.87 17.28
CA ASP A 101 4.88 -5.01 15.92
C ASP A 101 3.61 -4.18 15.68
N HIS A 102 2.80 -3.91 16.72
CA HIS A 102 1.63 -3.04 16.60
C HIS A 102 2.02 -1.65 16.07
N MET A 103 3.19 -1.14 16.45
CA MET A 103 3.71 0.14 15.95
C MET A 103 4.01 0.09 14.44
N VAL A 104 4.58 -1.02 13.95
CA VAL A 104 4.88 -1.20 12.53
C VAL A 104 3.60 -1.16 11.72
N PHE A 105 2.61 -1.95 12.11
CA PHE A 105 1.33 -2.01 11.41
C PHE A 105 0.52 -0.71 11.53
N PHE A 106 0.66 0.03 12.62
CA PHE A 106 0.09 1.38 12.74
C PHE A 106 0.70 2.34 11.71
N VAL A 107 2.02 2.40 11.58
CA VAL A 107 2.67 3.26 10.60
C VAL A 107 2.30 2.86 9.17
N LEU A 108 2.24 1.56 8.88
CA LEU A 108 1.77 1.07 7.57
C LEU A 108 0.32 1.49 7.29
N ASN A 109 -0.56 1.47 8.29
CA ASN A 109 -1.94 1.98 8.15
C ASN A 109 -1.98 3.49 7.88
N MET A 110 -1.12 4.29 8.51
CA MET A 110 -1.02 5.72 8.22
C MET A 110 -0.56 5.98 6.78
N ILE A 111 0.40 5.21 6.28
CA ILE A 111 0.86 5.30 4.89
C ILE A 111 -0.28 4.96 3.92
N GLU A 112 -1.05 3.90 4.19
CA GLU A 112 -2.21 3.52 3.38
C GLU A 112 -3.33 4.57 3.45
N LEU A 113 -3.54 5.19 4.61
CA LEU A 113 -4.50 6.29 4.76
C LEU A 113 -4.08 7.52 3.94
N ILE A 114 -2.80 7.90 4.00
CA ILE A 114 -2.26 8.98 3.16
C ILE A 114 -2.44 8.62 1.67
N GLY A 115 -2.08 7.39 1.29
CA GLY A 115 -2.29 6.87 -0.05
C GLY A 115 -3.74 7.03 -0.50
N LEU A 116 -4.70 6.59 0.34
CA LEU A 116 -6.13 6.71 0.11
C LEU A 116 -6.57 8.18 -0.05
N VAL A 117 -6.08 9.08 0.81
CA VAL A 117 -6.38 10.52 0.73
C VAL A 117 -5.91 11.11 -0.60
N LEU A 118 -4.71 10.72 -1.07
CA LEU A 118 -4.16 11.14 -2.35
C LEU A 118 -4.94 10.61 -3.57
N THR A 119 -5.88 9.68 -3.37
CA THR A 119 -6.76 9.21 -4.45
C THR A 119 -8.01 10.07 -4.64
N PHE A 120 -8.29 10.99 -3.70
CA PHE A 120 -9.40 11.94 -3.82
C PHE A 120 -8.97 13.21 -4.54
N LYS A 121 -9.96 13.97 -5.04
CA LYS A 121 -9.71 15.32 -5.56
C LYS A 121 -9.18 16.22 -4.45
N PRO A 122 -8.20 17.11 -4.72
CA PRO A 122 -7.69 17.49 -6.05
C PRO A 122 -6.52 16.64 -6.57
N PHE A 123 -5.99 15.70 -5.78
CA PHE A 123 -4.72 15.03 -6.06
C PHE A 123 -4.79 14.06 -7.25
N LEU A 124 -5.86 13.28 -7.36
CA LEU A 124 -6.09 12.40 -8.49
C LEU A 124 -7.31 12.87 -9.30
N ALA A 125 -7.10 13.87 -10.14
CA ALA A 125 -8.10 14.35 -11.07
C ALA A 125 -8.18 13.45 -12.32
N VAL A 126 -9.36 12.91 -12.60
CA VAL A 126 -9.63 12.22 -13.87
C VAL A 126 -9.81 13.27 -14.98
N PRO A 127 -9.19 13.10 -16.16
CA PRO A 127 -9.35 14.03 -17.28
C PRO A 127 -10.83 14.24 -17.66
N GLU A 128 -11.21 15.48 -17.98
CA GLU A 128 -12.60 15.88 -18.31
C GLU A 128 -13.22 15.13 -19.50
N GLN A 129 -12.42 14.43 -20.32
CA GLN A 129 -12.91 13.65 -21.45
C GLN A 129 -13.93 12.56 -21.04
N TYR A 130 -13.96 12.15 -19.77
CA TYR A 130 -15.00 11.25 -19.24
C TYR A 130 -16.27 11.98 -18.77
N ALA A 131 -16.20 13.27 -18.45
CA ALA A 131 -17.35 14.06 -18.00
C ALA A 131 -18.24 14.56 -19.16
N ARG A 132 -17.80 14.38 -20.41
CA ARG A 132 -18.45 14.91 -21.62
C ARG A 132 -19.13 13.82 -22.48
N ASN A 133 -19.12 12.57 -22.04
CA ASN A 133 -19.85 11.44 -22.64
C ASN A 133 -20.87 10.88 -21.65
#